data_AF-A0A7S3G0S6-F1
#
_entry.id   AF-A0A7S3G0S6-F1
#
_cell.length_a   1.000
_cell.length_b   1.000
_cell.length_c   1.000
_cell.angle_alpha   90.00
_cell.angle_beta   90.00
_cell.angle_gamma   90.00
#
_symmetry.space_group_name_H-M   'P 1'
#
loop_
_entity.id
_entity.type
_entity.pdbx_description
1 polymer ?
#
loop_
_entity_poly.entity_id
_entity_poly.type
_entity_poly.pdbx_seq_one_letter_code
_entity_poly.pdbx_strand_id
1 'polypeptide(L)'
;MSYDAYTYLPKVYTRMKIENENVEIRDLLPTPVKKDLPFPSADSQCDLIKSGVESMPKLADFGFTPEEVTHAQSPKKAGYDFRGGEENGLRRLEDFLFVTKSLGTYGKTRNQLDGLNFASKLSPWLSNGSLSVRKVYFDAYSFEEQYGHADSVKSFVNELFWRDFSTFWCLKNGNSVFFEYGVPNRDHYKWQTDLNTVRKWREGQTGMPLIDALMREMNETGYMSNRGRQIVASYLTLDLKQDWRFGAHYFEERLVDHDVTQ
;
A
#
# COMPACT_ATOMS: atom_id res chain seq x y z
N MET A 1 20.84 17.56 -2.20
CA MET A 1 21.35 17.15 -0.87
C MET A 1 20.67 15.83 -0.56
N SER A 2 21.43 14.73 -0.47
CA SER A 2 20.88 13.49 0.10
C SER A 2 20.40 13.82 1.51
N TYR A 3 19.13 13.56 1.81
CA TYR A 3 18.59 13.69 3.16
C TYR A 3 19.11 12.55 4.04
N ASP A 4 20.42 12.53 4.32
CA ASP A 4 21.05 11.50 5.16
C ASP A 4 20.50 11.50 6.60
N ALA A 5 19.75 12.54 6.97
CA ALA A 5 18.88 12.54 8.15
C ALA A 5 17.48 13.04 7.78
N TYR A 6 16.48 12.17 7.96
CA TYR A 6 15.04 12.48 7.84
C TYR A 6 14.60 13.68 8.70
N THR A 7 15.42 14.11 9.66
CA THR A 7 15.23 15.31 10.47
C THR A 7 15.10 16.58 9.62
N TYR A 8 15.78 16.66 8.48
CA TYR A 8 15.72 17.82 7.58
C TYR A 8 14.57 17.76 6.56
N LEU A 9 13.76 16.68 6.54
CA LEU A 9 12.68 16.51 5.58
C LEU A 9 11.74 17.74 5.55
N PRO A 10 11.45 18.31 4.36
CA PRO A 10 10.52 19.42 4.21
C PRO A 10 9.13 19.07 4.75
N LYS A 11 8.38 20.06 5.24
CA LYS A 11 7.00 19.85 5.70
C LYS A 11 6.02 19.49 4.58
N VAL A 12 6.37 19.81 3.33
CA VAL A 12 5.49 19.71 2.17
C VAL A 12 6.17 18.84 1.11
N TYR A 13 5.46 17.82 0.64
CA TYR A 13 5.94 16.88 -0.38
C TYR A 13 6.52 17.58 -1.61
N THR A 14 5.84 18.61 -2.14
CA THR A 14 6.29 19.32 -3.35
C THR A 14 7.72 19.84 -3.22
N ARG A 15 8.11 20.29 -2.02
CA ARG A 15 9.47 20.76 -1.76
C ARG A 15 10.47 19.61 -1.72
N MET A 16 10.12 18.49 -1.07
CA MET A 16 10.95 17.28 -1.07
C MET A 16 11.16 16.77 -2.51
N LYS A 17 10.11 16.77 -3.33
CA LYS A 17 10.18 16.38 -4.74
C LYS A 17 11.14 17.25 -5.55
N ILE A 18 11.02 18.58 -5.44
CA ILE A 18 11.90 19.53 -6.15
C ILE A 18 13.36 19.34 -5.75
N GLU A 19 13.62 19.19 -4.45
CA GLU A 19 14.98 19.09 -3.94
C GLU A 19 15.65 17.74 -4.23
N ASN A 20 14.87 16.73 -4.61
CA ASN A 20 15.33 15.39 -5.00
C ASN A 20 15.12 15.09 -6.49
N GLU A 21 14.80 16.07 -7.34
CA GLU A 21 14.55 15.83 -8.78
C GLU A 21 15.79 15.24 -9.50
N ASN A 22 16.99 15.50 -8.98
CA ASN A 22 18.26 15.01 -9.53
C ASN A 22 18.98 14.03 -8.58
N VAL A 23 18.27 13.35 -7.69
CA VAL A 23 18.89 12.34 -6.82
C VAL A 23 19.21 11.08 -7.62
N GLU A 24 20.41 10.53 -7.40
CA GLU A 24 20.79 9.24 -7.97
C GLU A 24 20.14 8.11 -7.18
N ILE A 25 19.43 7.22 -7.86
CA ILE A 25 18.81 6.05 -7.24
C ILE A 25 19.84 4.91 -7.19
N ARG A 26 20.07 4.38 -5.99
CA ARG A 26 21.00 3.26 -5.76
C ARG A 26 20.67 2.06 -6.64
N ASP A 27 21.70 1.46 -7.22
CA ASP A 27 21.61 0.26 -8.05
C ASP A 27 20.88 -0.91 -7.40
N LEU A 28 20.24 -1.73 -8.23
CA LEU A 28 19.65 -3.00 -7.78
C LEU A 28 20.72 -3.94 -7.24
N LEU A 29 20.36 -4.65 -6.17
CA LEU A 29 21.17 -5.79 -5.74
C LEU A 29 20.97 -6.94 -6.73
N PRO A 30 22.02 -7.73 -7.02
CA PRO A 30 21.88 -8.90 -7.90
C PRO A 30 20.89 -9.89 -7.29
N THR A 31 20.01 -10.46 -8.12
CA THR A 31 19.11 -11.53 -7.70
C THR A 31 19.95 -12.75 -7.29
N PRO A 32 19.79 -13.28 -6.06
CA PRO A 32 20.50 -14.47 -5.63
C PRO A 32 20.17 -15.64 -6.55
N VAL A 33 21.19 -16.36 -7.02
CA VAL A 33 21.00 -17.62 -7.75
C VAL A 33 21.06 -18.81 -6.80
N LYS A 34 20.62 -19.97 -7.29
CA LYS A 34 20.69 -21.22 -6.52
C LYS A 34 22.13 -21.45 -6.07
N LYS A 35 22.32 -21.59 -4.75
CA LYS A 35 23.60 -21.75 -4.00
C LYS A 35 24.24 -20.45 -3.48
N ASP A 36 23.69 -19.27 -3.75
CA ASP A 36 24.23 -18.01 -3.21
C ASP A 36 23.96 -17.80 -1.72
N LEU A 37 22.85 -18.36 -1.23
CA LEU A 37 22.45 -18.27 0.17
C LEU A 37 22.78 -19.59 0.89
N PRO A 38 23.21 -19.53 2.17
CA PRO A 38 23.58 -20.69 2.97
C PRO A 38 22.33 -21.49 3.40
N PHE A 39 21.57 -22.00 2.44
CA PHE A 39 20.52 -22.97 2.72
C PHE A 39 21.16 -24.31 3.07
N PRO A 40 20.61 -25.06 4.06
CA PRO A 40 21.06 -26.41 4.37
C PRO A 40 21.07 -27.29 3.11
N SER A 41 21.88 -28.35 3.04
CA SER A 41 21.87 -29.28 1.90
C SER A 41 20.52 -30.00 1.77
N ALA A 42 20.13 -30.41 0.56
CA ALA A 42 18.83 -31.05 0.30
C ALA A 42 18.48 -32.23 1.24
N ASP A 43 19.49 -32.97 1.71
CA ASP A 43 19.30 -34.09 2.64
C ASP A 43 19.05 -33.66 4.10
N SER A 44 19.53 -32.47 4.50
CA SER A 44 19.27 -31.86 5.82
C SER A 44 18.07 -30.90 5.82
N GLN A 45 17.59 -30.51 4.64
CA GLN A 45 16.45 -29.63 4.43
C GLN A 45 15.12 -30.26 4.85
N CYS A 46 14.95 -31.58 4.69
CA CYS A 46 13.62 -32.19 4.86
C CYS A 46 13.10 -32.07 6.30
N ASP A 47 13.93 -32.34 7.31
CA ASP A 47 13.48 -32.39 8.70
C ASP A 47 13.38 -30.98 9.32
N LEU A 48 14.33 -30.09 9.01
CA LEU A 48 14.30 -28.69 9.46
C LEU A 48 13.14 -27.91 8.85
N ILE A 49 12.89 -28.08 7.54
CA ILE A 49 11.75 -27.42 6.88
C ILE A 49 10.44 -28.00 7.40
N LYS A 50 10.31 -29.33 7.53
CA LYS A 50 9.10 -29.95 8.11
C LYS A 50 8.86 -29.45 9.52
N SER A 51 9.87 -29.49 10.39
CA SER A 51 9.77 -29.00 11.76
C SER A 51 9.41 -27.52 11.80
N GLY A 52 10.00 -26.68 10.94
CA GLY A 52 9.66 -25.26 10.83
C GLY A 52 8.21 -25.03 10.39
N VAL A 53 7.74 -25.75 9.36
CA VAL A 53 6.36 -25.68 8.86
C VAL A 53 5.36 -26.19 9.91
N GLU A 54 5.67 -27.30 10.59
CA GLU A 54 4.85 -27.87 11.66
C GLU A 54 4.79 -26.97 12.90
N SER A 55 5.87 -26.22 13.16
CA SER A 55 5.95 -25.27 14.26
C SER A 55 5.34 -23.90 13.92
N MET A 56 4.98 -23.64 12.66
CA MET A 56 4.32 -22.39 12.31
C MET A 56 2.92 -22.35 12.93
N PRO A 57 2.57 -21.24 13.63
CA PRO A 57 1.25 -21.10 14.20
C PRO A 57 0.18 -21.13 13.10
N LYS A 58 -0.91 -21.84 13.37
CA LYS A 58 -2.08 -21.89 12.51
C LYS A 58 -2.91 -20.64 12.73
N LEU A 59 -3.79 -20.31 11.78
CA LEU A 59 -4.73 -19.19 11.94
C LEU A 59 -5.62 -19.36 13.18
N ALA A 60 -5.98 -20.60 13.54
CA ALA A 60 -6.72 -20.87 14.77
C ALA A 60 -5.95 -20.46 16.05
N ASP A 61 -4.61 -20.52 16.04
CA ASP A 61 -3.77 -20.12 17.19
C ASP A 61 -3.80 -18.59 17.40
N PHE A 62 -4.17 -17.83 16.36
CA PHE A 62 -4.39 -16.38 16.42
C PHE A 62 -5.85 -16.01 16.72
N GLY A 63 -6.72 -16.99 17.00
CA GLY A 63 -8.13 -16.77 17.34
C GLY A 63 -9.08 -16.64 16.15
N PHE A 64 -8.63 -16.95 14.92
CA PHE A 64 -9.51 -16.94 13.75
C PHE A 64 -10.42 -18.17 13.72
N THR A 65 -11.71 -17.93 13.48
CA THR A 65 -12.72 -18.97 13.30
C THR A 65 -12.56 -19.69 11.96
N PRO A 66 -13.01 -20.96 11.82
CA PRO A 66 -13.00 -21.66 10.54
C PRO A 66 -13.75 -20.91 9.43
N GLU A 67 -14.82 -20.19 9.77
CA GLU A 67 -15.60 -19.37 8.86
C GLU A 67 -14.80 -18.19 8.33
N GLU A 68 -14.09 -17.46 9.21
CA GLU A 68 -13.20 -16.35 8.83
C GLU A 68 -12.07 -16.84 7.93
N VAL A 69 -11.45 -17.98 8.26
CA VAL A 69 -10.39 -18.58 7.45
C VAL A 69 -10.92 -18.97 6.06
N THR A 70 -12.08 -19.61 6.00
CA THR A 70 -12.69 -20.02 4.72
C THR A 70 -13.03 -18.81 3.86
N HIS A 71 -13.58 -17.76 4.48
CA HIS A 71 -13.88 -16.50 3.81
C HIS A 71 -12.60 -15.85 3.25
N ALA A 72 -11.54 -15.79 4.05
CA ALA A 72 -10.25 -15.22 3.65
C ALA A 72 -9.53 -16.02 2.55
N GLN A 73 -9.83 -17.31 2.38
CA GLN A 73 -9.26 -18.14 1.31
C GLN A 73 -9.92 -17.89 -0.07
N SER A 74 -11.10 -17.28 -0.10
CA SER A 74 -11.86 -16.98 -1.33
C SER A 74 -12.42 -15.54 -1.30
N PRO A 75 -11.56 -14.51 -1.17
CA PRO A 75 -12.03 -13.14 -1.15
C PRO A 75 -12.66 -12.77 -2.50
N LYS A 76 -13.62 -11.84 -2.49
CA LYS A 76 -14.07 -11.24 -3.74
C LYS A 76 -12.90 -10.48 -4.36
N LYS A 77 -12.86 -10.43 -5.69
CA LYS A 77 -11.75 -9.83 -6.42
C LYS A 77 -12.05 -8.35 -6.67
N ALA A 78 -11.15 -7.46 -6.25
CA ALA A 78 -11.16 -6.04 -6.64
C ALA A 78 -10.63 -5.86 -8.07
N GLY A 79 -11.18 -6.61 -9.02
CA GLY A 79 -10.66 -6.69 -10.39
C GLY A 79 -9.29 -7.40 -10.52
N TYR A 80 -8.68 -7.83 -9.41
CA TYR A 80 -7.45 -8.63 -9.37
C TYR A 80 -7.51 -9.71 -8.29
N ASP A 81 -6.82 -10.83 -8.52
CA ASP A 81 -6.63 -11.90 -7.53
C ASP A 81 -5.27 -11.69 -6.85
N PHE A 82 -5.25 -11.00 -5.71
CA PHE A 82 -4.02 -10.72 -4.97
C PHE A 82 -3.47 -12.01 -4.37
N ARG A 83 -2.31 -12.44 -4.86
CA ARG A 83 -1.54 -13.56 -4.32
C ARG A 83 -0.21 -13.05 -3.79
N GLY A 84 0.12 -13.40 -2.56
CA GLY A 84 1.36 -12.96 -1.91
C GLY A 84 2.62 -13.51 -2.58
N GLY A 85 3.78 -12.96 -2.19
CA GLY A 85 5.09 -13.42 -2.64
C GLY A 85 5.66 -12.65 -3.83
N GLU A 86 6.99 -12.64 -3.91
CA GLU A 86 7.77 -11.90 -4.91
C GLU A 86 7.39 -12.25 -6.35
N GLU A 87 7.21 -13.54 -6.66
CA GLU A 87 6.87 -14.01 -8.01
C GLU A 87 5.57 -13.37 -8.52
N ASN A 88 4.54 -13.28 -7.68
CA ASN A 88 3.27 -12.67 -8.06
C ASN A 88 3.38 -11.15 -8.20
N GLY A 89 4.20 -10.49 -7.37
CA GLY A 89 4.49 -9.06 -7.48
C GLY A 89 5.23 -8.72 -8.77
N LEU A 90 6.26 -9.49 -9.13
CA LEU A 90 6.99 -9.36 -10.39
C LEU A 90 6.10 -9.62 -11.59
N ARG A 91 5.24 -10.65 -11.54
CA ARG A 91 4.26 -10.93 -12.61
C ARG A 91 3.30 -9.77 -12.81
N ARG A 92 2.79 -9.16 -11.73
CA ARG A 92 1.91 -7.99 -11.85
C ARG A 92 2.65 -6.77 -12.38
N LEU A 93 3.90 -6.55 -11.99
CA LEU A 93 4.73 -5.47 -12.52
C LEU A 93 4.92 -5.62 -14.03
N GLU A 94 5.32 -6.80 -14.49
CA GLU A 94 5.47 -7.15 -15.91
C GLU A 94 4.16 -6.92 -16.68
N ASP A 95 3.04 -7.38 -16.13
CA ASP A 95 1.73 -7.21 -16.74
C ASP A 95 1.33 -5.74 -16.89
N PHE A 96 1.55 -4.93 -15.85
CA PHE A 96 1.24 -3.50 -15.85
C PHE A 96 2.12 -2.70 -16.83
N LEU A 97 3.42 -3.02 -16.88
CA LEU A 97 4.41 -2.29 -17.68
C LEU A 97 4.43 -2.76 -19.13
N PHE A 98 4.57 -4.06 -19.38
CA PHE A 98 5.00 -4.55 -20.69
C PHE A 98 3.90 -5.32 -21.44
N VAL A 99 3.03 -6.03 -20.73
CA VAL A 99 1.91 -6.76 -21.36
C VAL A 99 0.77 -5.81 -21.72
N THR A 100 0.21 -5.12 -20.72
CA THR A 100 -0.93 -4.22 -20.92
C THR A 100 -0.50 -2.81 -21.32
N LYS A 101 0.76 -2.44 -21.03
CA LYS A 101 1.30 -1.08 -21.22
C LYS A 101 0.46 -0.01 -20.55
N SER A 102 -0.20 -0.38 -19.45
CA SER A 102 -1.11 0.49 -18.70
C SER A 102 -0.39 1.72 -18.13
N LEU A 103 0.91 1.61 -17.85
CA LEU A 103 1.75 2.73 -17.45
C LEU A 103 1.66 3.90 -18.44
N GLY A 104 1.55 3.64 -19.75
CA GLY A 104 1.46 4.70 -20.77
C GLY A 104 0.28 5.67 -20.59
N THR A 105 -0.77 5.24 -19.87
CA THR A 105 -1.97 6.06 -19.59
C THR A 105 -2.14 6.43 -18.11
N TYR A 106 -1.21 6.03 -17.24
CA TYR A 106 -1.34 6.12 -15.78
C TYR A 106 -1.76 7.51 -15.27
N GLY A 107 -1.14 8.58 -15.80
CA GLY A 107 -1.46 9.95 -15.38
C GLY A 107 -2.93 10.33 -15.59
N LYS A 108 -3.60 9.72 -16.57
CA LYS A 108 -5.01 9.96 -16.91
C LYS A 108 -5.97 9.04 -16.16
N THR A 109 -5.53 7.82 -15.83
CA THR A 109 -6.41 6.75 -15.33
C THR A 109 -6.36 6.56 -13.82
N ARG A 110 -5.26 6.94 -13.14
CA ARG A 110 -5.04 6.68 -11.69
C ARG A 110 -6.12 7.14 -10.70
N ASN A 111 -7.03 8.02 -11.12
CA ASN A 111 -8.14 8.53 -10.30
C ASN A 111 -9.46 7.76 -10.52
N GLN A 112 -9.49 6.77 -11.40
CA GLN A 112 -10.67 5.92 -11.59
C GLN A 112 -10.90 5.08 -10.33
N LEU A 113 -12.18 4.72 -10.12
CA LEU A 113 -12.62 3.93 -8.97
C LEU A 113 -12.70 2.44 -9.28
N ASP A 114 -12.89 2.09 -10.55
CA ASP A 114 -13.12 0.71 -11.00
C ASP A 114 -12.24 0.37 -12.19
N GLY A 115 -11.87 -0.91 -12.30
CA GLY A 115 -11.02 -1.49 -13.33
C GLY A 115 -9.64 -1.92 -12.82
N LEU A 116 -9.07 -2.93 -13.47
CA LEU A 116 -7.73 -3.40 -13.10
C LEU A 116 -6.65 -2.38 -13.50
N ASN A 117 -6.70 -1.96 -14.76
CA ASN A 117 -5.59 -1.28 -15.45
C ASN A 117 -5.54 0.23 -15.26
N PHE A 118 -6.42 0.81 -14.44
CA PHE A 118 -6.34 2.23 -14.14
C PHE A 118 -5.17 2.59 -13.22
N ALA A 119 -4.59 1.60 -12.52
CA ALA A 119 -3.44 1.76 -11.64
C ALA A 119 -2.58 0.49 -11.62
N SER A 120 -1.37 0.59 -11.08
CA SER A 120 -0.43 -0.53 -11.03
C SER A 120 -0.92 -1.69 -10.16
N LYS A 121 -1.68 -1.40 -9.10
CA LYS A 121 -2.12 -2.36 -8.07
C LYS A 121 -0.96 -3.06 -7.36
N LEU A 122 0.23 -2.45 -7.31
CA LEU A 122 1.45 -3.05 -6.74
C LEU A 122 1.57 -2.90 -5.21
N SER A 123 0.71 -2.10 -4.59
CA SER A 123 0.79 -1.75 -3.16
C SER A 123 0.84 -2.96 -2.20
N PRO A 124 0.15 -4.10 -2.44
CA PRO A 124 0.23 -5.25 -1.52
C PRO A 124 1.62 -5.88 -1.46
N TRP A 125 2.37 -5.90 -2.57
CA TRP A 125 3.73 -6.43 -2.57
C TRP A 125 4.77 -5.39 -2.16
N LEU A 126 4.50 -4.10 -2.37
CA LEU A 126 5.36 -3.02 -1.90
C LEU A 126 5.32 -2.87 -0.37
N SER A 127 4.14 -3.04 0.25
CA SER A 127 3.94 -2.88 1.70
C SER A 127 4.70 -3.94 2.52
N ASN A 128 4.69 -5.20 2.08
CA ASN A 128 5.38 -6.30 2.77
C ASN A 128 6.80 -6.61 2.25
N GLY A 129 7.30 -5.82 1.29
CA GLY A 129 8.64 -5.97 0.73
C GLY A 129 8.82 -7.13 -0.26
N SER A 130 7.76 -7.83 -0.65
CA SER A 130 7.80 -8.83 -1.74
C SER A 130 8.21 -8.20 -3.08
N LEU A 131 7.98 -6.91 -3.26
CA LEU A 131 8.44 -6.16 -4.43
C LEU A 131 9.29 -4.97 -4.00
N SER A 132 10.49 -4.85 -4.56
CA SER A 132 11.38 -3.72 -4.30
C SER A 132 10.92 -2.47 -5.05
N VAL A 133 10.78 -1.35 -4.34
CA VAL A 133 10.47 -0.04 -4.96
C VAL A 133 11.53 0.38 -5.99
N ARG A 134 12.80 0.00 -5.79
CA ARG A 134 13.88 0.29 -6.75
C ARG A 134 13.71 -0.50 -8.05
N LYS A 135 13.25 -1.76 -7.97
CA LYS A 135 12.93 -2.57 -9.16
C LYS A 135 11.83 -1.90 -9.96
N VAL A 136 10.76 -1.46 -9.30
CA VAL A 136 9.65 -0.74 -9.93
C VAL A 136 10.12 0.55 -10.59
N TYR A 137 10.99 1.32 -9.93
CA TYR A 137 11.58 2.54 -10.49
C TYR A 137 12.35 2.27 -11.78
N PHE A 138 13.33 1.34 -11.75
CA PHE A 138 14.16 1.06 -12.93
C PHE A 138 13.34 0.47 -14.07
N ASP A 139 12.43 -0.47 -13.81
CA ASP A 139 11.57 -1.05 -14.84
C ASP A 139 10.63 0.00 -15.48
N ALA A 140 10.16 0.98 -14.70
CA ALA A 140 9.34 2.08 -15.24
C ALA A 140 10.12 2.99 -16.20
N TYR A 141 11.40 3.24 -15.94
CA TYR A 141 12.27 3.98 -16.87
C TYR A 141 12.70 3.14 -18.07
N SER A 142 12.90 1.83 -17.91
CA SER A 142 13.08 0.92 -19.07
C SER A 142 11.83 0.91 -19.97
N PHE A 143 10.63 0.98 -19.39
CA PHE A 143 9.40 1.19 -20.16
C PHE A 143 9.41 2.53 -20.90
N GLU A 144 9.86 3.62 -20.27
CA GLU A 144 9.99 4.93 -20.92
C GLU A 144 10.95 4.89 -22.12
N GLU A 145 12.12 4.27 -21.95
CA GLU A 145 13.11 4.11 -23.01
C GLU A 145 12.54 3.34 -24.21
N GLN A 146 11.74 2.30 -23.93
CA GLN A 146 11.20 1.42 -24.97
C GLN A 146 9.94 1.98 -25.65
N TYR A 147 9.07 2.70 -24.93
CA TYR A 147 7.74 3.09 -25.42
C TYR A 147 7.41 4.58 -25.30
N GLY A 148 8.28 5.38 -24.67
CA GLY A 148 8.03 6.79 -24.37
C GLY A 148 7.09 6.99 -23.18
N HIS A 149 6.14 7.93 -23.31
CA HIS A 149 5.19 8.29 -22.23
C HIS A 149 5.84 8.88 -20.96
N ALA A 150 6.89 9.69 -21.13
CA ALA A 150 7.61 10.36 -20.03
C ALA A 150 6.70 11.00 -18.98
N ASP A 151 5.61 11.67 -19.38
CA ASP A 151 4.66 12.29 -18.43
C ASP A 151 3.93 11.26 -17.55
N SER A 152 3.55 10.11 -18.11
CA SER A 152 2.90 9.04 -17.35
C SER A 152 3.89 8.33 -16.44
N VAL A 153 5.13 8.09 -16.92
CA VAL A 153 6.23 7.52 -16.11
C VAL A 153 6.58 8.45 -14.96
N LYS A 154 6.77 9.75 -15.21
CA LYS A 154 6.98 10.78 -14.18
C LYS A 154 5.84 10.81 -13.17
N SER A 155 4.59 10.73 -13.63
CA SER A 155 3.42 10.66 -12.74
C SER A 155 3.43 9.41 -11.85
N PHE A 156 3.81 8.26 -12.38
CA PHE A 156 3.92 7.01 -11.62
C PHE A 156 5.07 7.04 -10.60
N VAL A 157 6.25 7.49 -11.02
CA VAL A 157 7.43 7.64 -10.16
C VAL A 157 7.18 8.63 -9.03
N ASN A 158 6.46 9.73 -9.27
CA ASN A 158 6.08 10.67 -8.22
C ASN A 158 5.29 10.00 -7.07
N GLU A 159 4.50 8.97 -7.37
CA GLU A 159 3.74 8.23 -6.35
C GLU A 159 4.65 7.32 -5.52
N LEU A 160 5.75 6.83 -6.10
CA LEU A 160 6.81 6.15 -5.34
C LEU A 160 7.53 7.14 -4.42
N PHE A 161 7.79 8.37 -4.87
CA PHE A 161 8.34 9.42 -4.01
C PHE A 161 7.38 9.82 -2.89
N TRP A 162 6.06 9.77 -3.13
CA TRP A 162 5.08 9.98 -2.06
C TRP A 162 5.22 8.94 -0.96
N ARG A 163 5.39 7.66 -1.33
CA ARG A 163 5.68 6.59 -0.38
C ARG A 163 6.90 6.91 0.50
N ASP A 164 8.02 7.24 -0.14
CA ASP A 164 9.24 7.56 0.59
C ASP A 164 9.07 8.80 1.47
N PHE A 165 8.39 9.84 0.97
CA PHE A 165 8.08 11.03 1.75
C PHE A 165 7.28 10.68 3.01
N SER A 166 6.22 9.89 2.89
CA SER A 166 5.40 9.52 4.05
C SER A 166 6.19 8.69 5.05
N THR A 167 7.02 7.74 4.60
CA THR A 167 7.93 6.98 5.46
C THR A 167 8.87 7.91 6.25
N PHE A 168 9.59 8.80 5.58
CA PHE A 168 10.49 9.73 6.26
C PHE A 168 9.75 10.73 7.15
N TRP A 169 8.53 11.11 6.78
CA TRP A 169 7.69 11.98 7.58
C TRP A 169 7.24 11.31 8.87
N CYS A 170 6.84 10.04 8.83
CA CYS A 170 6.55 9.26 10.03
C CYS A 170 7.79 9.10 10.90
N LEU A 171 8.95 8.77 10.32
CA LEU A 171 10.22 8.69 11.07
C LEU A 171 10.57 10.00 11.78
N LYS A 172 10.38 11.14 11.12
CA LYS A 172 10.63 12.47 11.70
C LYS A 172 9.71 12.81 12.86
N ASN A 173 8.45 12.41 12.78
CA ASN A 173 7.42 12.82 13.74
C ASN A 173 7.15 11.77 14.84
N GLY A 174 7.67 10.55 14.69
CA GLY A 174 7.52 9.47 15.65
C GLY A 174 6.06 9.21 16.02
N ASN A 175 5.80 8.93 17.29
CA ASN A 175 4.47 8.56 17.77
C ASN A 175 3.41 9.66 17.59
N SER A 176 3.80 10.92 17.34
CA SER A 176 2.84 12.00 17.16
C SER A 176 1.93 11.81 15.96
N VAL A 177 2.32 10.98 14.98
CA VAL A 177 1.47 10.65 13.83
C VAL A 177 0.23 9.84 14.23
N PHE A 178 0.21 9.19 15.40
CA PHE A 178 -0.90 8.37 15.89
C PHE A 178 -1.77 9.09 16.95
N PHE A 179 -1.34 10.26 17.41
CA PHE A 179 -2.08 11.00 18.44
C PHE A 179 -3.34 11.62 17.84
N GLU A 180 -4.38 11.77 18.66
CA GLU A 180 -5.67 12.36 18.25
C GLU A 180 -5.51 13.70 17.49
N TYR A 181 -4.53 14.49 17.92
CA TYR A 181 -4.20 15.81 17.38
C TYR A 181 -3.15 15.78 16.24
N GLY A 182 -2.58 14.61 15.94
CA GLY A 182 -1.52 14.43 14.96
C GLY A 182 -0.22 15.17 15.31
N VAL A 183 0.50 15.60 14.26
CA VAL A 183 1.78 16.31 14.41
C VAL A 183 1.60 17.71 15.00
N PRO A 184 2.49 18.16 15.93
CA PRO A 184 2.36 19.43 16.64
C PRO A 184 2.22 20.68 15.75
N ASN A 185 1.63 21.76 16.31
CA ASN A 185 1.35 23.06 15.67
C ASN A 185 0.13 23.07 14.72
N ARG A 186 -0.95 22.39 15.10
CA ARG A 186 -2.26 22.53 14.47
C ARG A 186 -3.29 22.94 15.52
N ASP A 187 -4.32 23.65 15.08
CA ASP A 187 -5.44 24.02 15.94
C ASP A 187 -6.13 22.77 16.47
N HIS A 188 -6.46 22.78 17.76
CA HIS A 188 -7.06 21.64 18.42
C HIS A 188 -8.52 21.48 17.98
N TYR A 189 -8.81 20.37 17.31
CA TYR A 189 -10.18 19.92 17.09
C TYR A 189 -10.51 18.83 18.12
N LYS A 190 -11.49 19.09 18.96
CA LYS A 190 -11.99 18.10 19.93
C LYS A 190 -13.02 17.21 19.24
N TRP A 191 -12.67 15.96 18.98
CA TRP A 191 -13.58 15.02 18.33
C TRP A 191 -14.75 14.63 19.24
N GLN A 192 -15.93 14.49 18.65
CA GLN A 192 -17.10 13.91 19.30
C GLN A 192 -17.51 12.66 18.52
N THR A 193 -16.98 11.52 18.95
CA THR A 193 -17.19 10.26 18.23
C THR A 193 -18.48 9.57 18.67
N ASP A 194 -19.35 9.31 17.71
CA ASP A 194 -20.47 8.39 17.84
C ASP A 194 -20.11 7.04 17.20
N LEU A 195 -19.94 6.02 18.04
CA LEU A 195 -19.57 4.67 17.61
C LEU A 195 -20.60 4.04 16.66
N ASN A 196 -21.87 4.44 16.75
CA ASN A 196 -22.89 3.93 15.82
C ASN A 196 -22.72 4.53 14.42
N THR A 197 -22.39 5.82 14.32
CA THR A 197 -22.05 6.49 13.06
C THR A 197 -20.79 5.89 12.44
N VAL A 198 -19.74 5.66 13.24
CA VAL A 198 -18.52 4.98 12.79
C VAL A 198 -18.84 3.57 12.28
N ARG A 199 -19.66 2.80 13.00
CA ARG A 199 -20.09 1.46 12.58
C ARG A 199 -20.80 1.48 11.22
N LYS A 200 -21.77 2.38 11.02
CA LYS A 200 -22.46 2.52 9.73
C LYS A 200 -21.50 2.87 8.60
N TRP A 201 -20.50 3.71 8.86
CA TRP A 201 -19.44 3.98 7.88
C TRP A 201 -18.61 2.74 7.57
N ARG A 202 -18.14 2.00 8.59
CA ARG A 202 -17.38 0.74 8.43
C ARG A 202 -18.13 -0.30 7.59
N GLU A 203 -19.42 -0.46 7.85
CA GLU A 203 -20.28 -1.44 7.16
C GLU A 203 -20.78 -0.97 5.78
N GLY A 204 -20.51 0.27 5.37
CA GLY A 204 -21.05 0.86 4.15
C GLY A 204 -22.59 0.96 4.18
N GLN A 205 -23.13 1.50 5.26
CA GLN A 205 -24.56 1.72 5.52
C GLN A 205 -24.83 3.18 5.94
N THR A 206 -24.08 4.11 5.36
CA THR A 206 -24.23 5.55 5.60
C THR A 206 -25.48 6.12 4.92
N GLY A 207 -25.99 5.43 3.90
CA GLY A 207 -27.05 5.93 3.03
C GLY A 207 -26.52 6.77 1.86
N MET A 208 -25.20 6.98 1.78
CA MET A 208 -24.53 7.62 0.64
C MET A 208 -23.98 6.56 -0.31
N PRO A 209 -24.58 6.37 -1.51
CA PRO A 209 -24.26 5.25 -2.39
C PRO A 209 -22.76 5.11 -2.72
N LEU A 210 -22.07 6.23 -2.94
CA LEU A 210 -20.64 6.22 -3.25
C LEU A 210 -19.80 5.75 -2.05
N ILE A 211 -20.08 6.27 -0.85
CA ILE A 211 -19.38 5.88 0.38
C ILE A 211 -19.65 4.40 0.67
N ASP A 212 -20.91 4.00 0.58
CA ASP A 212 -21.33 2.64 0.86
C ASP A 212 -20.70 1.64 -0.12
N ALA A 213 -20.61 1.97 -1.41
CA ALA A 213 -19.94 1.13 -2.39
C ALA A 213 -18.44 0.97 -2.11
N LEU A 214 -17.73 2.07 -1.81
CA LEU A 214 -16.30 2.04 -1.51
C LEU A 214 -16.00 1.23 -0.24
N MET A 215 -16.75 1.48 0.84
CA MET A 215 -16.55 0.74 2.10
C MET A 215 -16.84 -0.76 1.92
N ARG A 216 -17.86 -1.12 1.15
CA ARG A 216 -18.16 -2.52 0.81
C ARG A 216 -17.09 -3.15 -0.08
N GLU A 217 -16.52 -2.42 -1.05
CA GLU A 217 -15.38 -2.90 -1.85
C GLU A 217 -14.22 -3.31 -0.94
N MET A 218 -13.80 -2.41 -0.02
CA MET A 218 -12.72 -2.70 0.92
C MET A 218 -13.04 -3.90 1.81
N ASN A 219 -14.26 -3.98 2.35
CA ASN A 219 -14.65 -5.07 3.24
C ASN A 219 -14.62 -6.44 2.57
N GLU A 220 -14.92 -6.50 1.28
CA GLU A 220 -15.06 -7.74 0.51
C GLU A 220 -13.77 -8.18 -0.19
N THR A 221 -12.87 -7.24 -0.45
CA THR A 221 -11.69 -7.46 -1.29
C THR A 221 -10.36 -7.15 -0.61
N GLY A 222 -10.40 -6.42 0.52
CA GLY A 222 -9.24 -5.87 1.18
C GLY A 222 -8.54 -4.74 0.42
N TYR A 223 -9.14 -4.22 -0.65
CA TYR A 223 -8.57 -3.14 -1.47
C TYR A 223 -9.56 -2.00 -1.68
N MET A 224 -9.03 -0.79 -1.83
CA MET A 224 -9.80 0.38 -2.25
C MET A 224 -8.90 1.29 -3.10
N SER A 225 -9.43 1.82 -4.20
CA SER A 225 -8.71 2.82 -5.02
C SER A 225 -8.23 4.01 -4.18
N ASN A 226 -7.10 4.63 -4.55
CA ASN A 226 -6.59 5.83 -3.86
C ASN A 226 -7.63 6.95 -3.77
N ARG A 227 -8.37 7.18 -4.87
CA ARG A 227 -9.47 8.15 -4.90
C ARG A 227 -10.57 7.76 -3.91
N GLY A 228 -10.93 6.48 -3.84
CA GLY A 228 -11.87 5.95 -2.87
C GLY A 228 -11.44 6.23 -1.43
N ARG A 229 -10.18 5.92 -1.09
CA ARG A 229 -9.61 6.14 0.25
C ARG A 229 -9.71 7.60 0.68
N GLN A 230 -9.37 8.54 -0.21
CA GLN A 230 -9.50 9.98 0.05
C GLN A 230 -10.96 10.39 0.30
N ILE A 231 -11.89 9.88 -0.51
CA ILE A 231 -13.32 10.19 -0.39
C ILE A 231 -13.88 9.71 0.96
N VAL A 232 -13.66 8.44 1.32
CA VAL A 232 -14.26 7.88 2.54
C VAL A 232 -13.61 8.44 3.81
N ALA A 233 -12.31 8.76 3.78
CA ALA A 233 -11.61 9.40 4.89
C ALA A 233 -12.08 10.85 5.09
N SER A 234 -12.24 11.60 3.99
CA SER A 234 -12.84 12.95 4.03
C SER A 234 -14.26 12.90 4.58
N TYR A 235 -15.07 11.95 4.12
CA TYR A 235 -16.45 11.81 4.58
C TYR A 235 -16.54 11.51 6.08
N LEU A 236 -15.70 10.61 6.59
CA LEU A 236 -15.65 10.31 8.03
C LEU A 236 -15.27 11.54 8.87
N THR A 237 -14.27 12.30 8.42
CA THR A 237 -13.65 13.36 9.23
C THR A 237 -14.30 14.73 9.07
N LEU A 238 -14.81 15.07 7.87
CA LEU A 238 -15.35 16.39 7.56
C LEU A 238 -16.88 16.40 7.58
N ASP A 239 -17.52 15.42 6.95
CA ASP A 239 -18.98 15.34 6.88
C ASP A 239 -19.56 14.77 8.17
N LEU A 240 -19.05 13.61 8.61
CA LEU A 240 -19.51 12.94 9.83
C LEU A 240 -18.84 13.49 11.09
N LYS A 241 -17.70 14.20 10.97
CA LYS A 241 -16.94 14.79 12.10
C LYS A 241 -16.52 13.77 13.17
N GLN A 242 -16.18 12.56 12.74
CA GLN A 242 -15.75 11.47 13.61
C GLN A 242 -14.23 11.43 13.73
N ASP A 243 -13.74 11.00 14.89
CA ASP A 243 -12.30 10.84 15.13
C ASP A 243 -11.64 9.96 14.06
N TRP A 244 -10.69 10.56 13.35
CA TRP A 244 -10.00 9.98 12.20
C TRP A 244 -9.29 8.67 12.53
N ARG A 245 -8.89 8.45 13.80
CA ARG A 245 -8.20 7.24 14.24
C ARG A 245 -9.06 5.99 14.08
N PHE A 246 -10.39 6.11 14.19
CA PHE A 246 -11.30 4.99 13.91
C PHE A 246 -11.25 4.56 12.44
N GLY A 247 -11.12 5.52 11.53
CA GLY A 247 -10.91 5.24 10.12
C GLY A 247 -9.55 4.60 9.86
N ALA A 248 -8.49 5.15 10.45
CA ALA A 248 -7.14 4.62 10.33
C ALA A 248 -7.01 3.17 10.84
N HIS A 249 -7.53 2.89 12.04
CA HIS A 249 -7.54 1.53 12.58
C HIS A 249 -8.37 0.57 11.73
N TYR A 250 -9.47 1.03 11.14
CA TYR A 250 -10.25 0.16 10.27
C TYR A 250 -9.55 -0.12 8.94
N PHE A 251 -8.79 0.84 8.42
CA PHE A 251 -7.94 0.66 7.25
C PHE A 251 -6.80 -0.33 7.55
N GLU A 252 -6.17 -0.24 8.72
CA GLU A 252 -5.19 -1.21 9.22
C GLU A 252 -5.77 -2.62 9.31
N GLU A 253 -7.01 -2.76 9.81
CA GLU A 253 -7.70 -4.05 9.90
C GLU A 253 -8.00 -4.67 8.52
N ARG A 254 -8.32 -3.86 7.51
CA ARG A 254 -8.93 -4.32 6.25
C ARG A 254 -8.04 -4.31 5.03
N LEU A 255 -7.05 -3.42 4.97
CA LEU A 255 -6.27 -3.24 3.75
C LEU A 255 -5.21 -4.33 3.59
N VAL A 256 -5.29 -5.05 2.47
CA VAL A 256 -4.27 -6.04 2.04
C VAL A 256 -2.91 -5.38 1.75
N ASP A 257 -2.92 -4.07 1.56
CA ASP A 257 -1.74 -3.24 1.31
C ASP A 257 -1.47 -2.23 2.45
N HIS A 258 -1.91 -2.53 3.66
CA HIS A 258 -1.61 -1.70 4.82
C HIS A 258 -0.10 -1.50 4.97
N ASP A 259 0.32 -0.23 5.02
CA ASP A 259 1.65 0.21 5.39
C ASP A 259 1.42 1.34 6.41
N VAL A 260 2.00 1.22 7.60
CA VAL A 260 1.81 2.16 8.72
C VAL A 260 2.19 3.60 8.35
N THR A 261 2.99 3.78 7.31
CA THR A 261 3.43 5.10 6.84
C THR A 261 2.58 5.67 5.71
N GLN A 262 1.53 4.98 5.24
CA GLN A 262 0.81 5.29 4.00
C GLN A 262 -0.70 5.51 4.17
#